data_AF-A0A158QR89-F1
#
_entry.id   AF-A0A158QR89-F1
#
_cell.length_a   1.000
_cell.length_b   1.000
_cell.length_c   1.000
_cell.angle_alpha   90.00
_cell.angle_beta   90.00
_cell.angle_gamma   90.00
#
_symmetry.space_group_name_H-M   'P 1'
#
loop_
_entity.id
_entity.type
_entity.pdbx_description
1 polymer ?
#
loop_
_entity_poly.entity_id
_entity_poly.type
_entity_poly.pdbx_seq_one_letter_code
_entity_poly.pdbx_strand_id
1 'polypeptide(L)'
;MLLIFGVLLLASSVLSKKDNVDSIYRAIKDIIGFNRNEVMKLKEYMDPKKEAHGKFGEKVHNWAKAMITLPSHAQHFILALLRSAWLPGAKMDGIFHSYNEIESFFRGVMSKKSCSKLLKTFPGIAKYS
;
A
#
# COMPACT_ATOMS: atom_id res chain seq x y z
N MET A 1 18.58 -0.35 8.76
CA MET A 1 17.56 -0.17 9.81
C MET A 1 16.71 1.07 9.55
N LEU A 2 17.29 2.20 9.14
CA LEU A 2 16.55 3.44 8.77
C LEU A 2 15.44 3.26 7.70
N LEU A 3 15.67 2.47 6.65
CA LEU A 3 14.65 2.21 5.60
C LEU A 3 13.38 1.46 6.07
N ILE A 4 13.49 0.67 7.13
CA ILE A 4 12.35 -0.04 7.74
C ILE A 4 11.55 0.94 8.62
N PHE A 5 12.24 1.89 9.26
CA PHE A 5 11.63 2.96 10.04
C PHE A 5 10.72 3.85 9.21
N GLY A 6 11.00 3.99 7.92
CA GLY A 6 10.18 4.81 7.04
C GLY A 6 8.83 4.28 6.65
N VAL A 7 8.78 3.00 6.35
CA VAL A 7 7.51 2.32 6.09
C VAL A 7 6.68 2.28 7.38
N LEU A 8 7.35 2.16 8.53
CA LEU A 8 6.75 2.26 9.86
C LEU A 8 6.30 3.69 10.21
N LEU A 9 7.01 4.72 9.74
CA LEU A 9 6.62 6.14 9.87
C LEU A 9 5.45 6.47 8.95
N LEU A 10 5.40 5.90 7.76
CA LEU A 10 4.21 5.91 6.89
C LEU A 10 3.02 5.30 7.61
N ALA A 11 3.21 4.13 8.22
CA ALA A 11 2.16 3.50 9.01
C ALA A 11 1.80 4.38 10.22
N SER A 12 2.75 4.93 10.98
CA SER A 12 2.43 5.72 12.19
C SER A 12 1.90 7.13 11.91
N SER A 13 2.34 7.80 10.85
CA SER A 13 1.93 9.17 10.47
C SER A 13 0.67 9.22 9.61
N VAL A 14 0.28 8.11 9.00
CA VAL A 14 -0.99 7.98 8.28
C VAL A 14 -2.09 7.44 9.21
N LEU A 15 -1.71 6.85 10.34
CA LEU A 15 -2.61 6.09 11.22
C LEU A 15 -2.64 6.61 12.68
N SER A 16 -2.13 7.81 12.97
CA SER A 16 -2.45 8.42 14.26
C SER A 16 -3.96 8.69 14.31
N LYS A 17 -4.61 8.51 15.46
CA LYS A 17 -6.05 8.79 15.67
C LYS A 17 -6.49 10.21 15.27
N LYS A 18 -5.56 11.09 14.92
CA LYS A 18 -5.77 12.47 14.48
C LYS A 18 -5.58 12.68 12.97
N ASP A 19 -5.17 11.66 12.20
CA ASP A 19 -4.89 11.85 10.78
C ASP A 19 -6.15 11.73 9.91
N ASN A 20 -6.36 12.81 9.14
CA ASN A 20 -7.42 12.96 8.17
C ASN A 20 -7.24 11.93 7.05
N VAL A 21 -8.34 11.29 6.63
CA VAL A 21 -8.44 10.40 5.45
C VAL A 21 -7.71 10.94 4.22
N ASP A 22 -7.62 12.27 4.08
CA ASP A 22 -6.85 12.93 3.02
C ASP A 22 -5.33 12.64 3.08
N SER A 23 -4.74 12.48 4.26
CA SER A 23 -3.34 12.08 4.45
C SER A 23 -3.11 10.66 3.93
N ILE A 24 -4.06 9.74 4.18
CA ILE A 24 -4.04 8.36 3.65
C ILE A 24 -4.05 8.37 2.12
N TYR A 25 -4.97 9.13 1.52
CA TYR A 25 -5.03 9.21 0.05
C TYR A 25 -3.82 9.92 -0.56
N ARG A 26 -3.22 10.90 0.14
CA ARG A 26 -1.98 11.53 -0.31
C ARG A 26 -0.82 10.53 -0.31
N ALA A 27 -0.65 9.79 0.77
CA ALA A 27 0.35 8.73 0.88
C ALA A 27 0.19 7.68 -0.23
N ILE A 28 -1.03 7.22 -0.47
CA ILE A 28 -1.31 6.24 -1.53
C ILE A 28 -1.02 6.80 -2.91
N LYS A 29 -1.41 8.05 -3.17
CA LYS A 29 -1.08 8.72 -4.42
C LYS A 29 0.44 8.82 -4.61
N ASP A 30 1.18 9.17 -3.56
CA ASP A 30 2.64 9.26 -3.62
C ASP A 30 3.31 7.90 -3.83
N ILE A 31 2.79 6.82 -3.24
CA ILE A 31 3.38 5.47 -3.29
C ILE A 31 3.04 4.73 -4.56
N ILE A 32 1.75 4.59 -4.87
CA ILE A 32 1.25 3.76 -5.99
C ILE A 32 0.69 4.57 -7.15
N GLY A 33 0.63 5.91 -7.03
CA GLY A 33 0.21 6.79 -8.11
C GLY A 33 -1.30 6.98 -8.27
N PHE A 34 -2.13 6.32 -7.45
CA PHE A 34 -3.59 6.39 -7.54
C PHE A 34 -4.16 7.51 -6.67
N ASN A 35 -4.98 8.39 -7.25
CA ASN A 35 -5.74 9.39 -6.49
C ASN A 35 -6.96 8.77 -5.79
N ARG A 36 -7.61 9.51 -4.89
CA ARG A 36 -8.77 9.05 -4.11
C ARG A 36 -9.85 8.36 -4.96
N ASN A 37 -10.28 8.98 -6.06
CA ASN A 37 -11.33 8.44 -6.93
C ASN A 37 -10.87 7.18 -7.63
N GLU A 38 -9.60 7.15 -8.08
CA GLU A 38 -9.00 5.99 -8.72
C GLU A 38 -8.79 4.83 -7.75
N VAL A 39 -8.45 5.09 -6.48
CA VAL A 39 -8.34 4.08 -5.41
C VAL A 39 -9.70 3.42 -5.16
N MET A 40 -10.77 4.21 -5.09
CA MET A 40 -12.13 3.68 -4.92
C MET A 40 -12.55 2.84 -6.13
N LYS A 41 -12.23 3.29 -7.35
CA LYS A 41 -12.46 2.50 -8.56
C LYS A 41 -11.65 1.21 -8.56
N LEU A 42 -10.37 1.25 -8.15
CA LEU A 42 -9.49 0.08 -8.10
C LEU A 42 -10.08 -1.04 -7.24
N LYS A 43 -10.81 -0.71 -6.17
CA LYS A 43 -11.53 -1.69 -5.34
C LYS A 43 -12.48 -2.56 -6.17
N GLU A 44 -13.14 -1.98 -7.16
CA GLU A 44 -14.08 -2.68 -8.03
C GLU A 44 -13.36 -3.59 -9.03
N TYR A 45 -12.14 -3.24 -9.43
CA TYR A 45 -11.33 -3.99 -10.40
C TYR A 45 -10.33 -4.97 -9.76
N MET A 46 -10.41 -5.15 -8.44
CA MET A 46 -9.78 -6.27 -7.75
C MET A 46 -10.52 -7.59 -8.03
N ASP A 47 -11.76 -7.53 -8.51
CA ASP A 47 -12.47 -8.70 -9.03
C ASP A 47 -11.87 -9.08 -10.39
N PRO A 48 -11.31 -10.30 -10.55
CA PRO A 48 -10.72 -10.75 -11.81
C PRO A 48 -11.73 -10.82 -12.97
N LYS A 49 -13.03 -10.72 -12.70
CA LYS A 49 -14.08 -10.66 -13.74
C LYS A 49 -14.33 -9.24 -14.27
N LYS A 50 -13.72 -8.22 -13.68
CA LYS A 50 -13.91 -6.82 -14.07
C LYS A 50 -12.64 -6.29 -14.73
N GLU A 51 -12.78 -5.84 -15.98
CA GLU A 51 -11.69 -5.20 -16.72
C GLU A 51 -11.82 -3.68 -16.70
N ALA A 52 -10.72 -3.01 -16.37
CA ALA A 52 -10.61 -1.57 -16.50
C ALA A 52 -10.17 -1.23 -17.92
N HIS A 53 -10.84 -0.26 -18.56
CA HIS A 53 -10.52 0.19 -19.92
C HIS A 53 -9.95 1.63 -19.94
N GLY A 54 -9.36 1.99 -21.09
CA GLY A 54 -8.77 3.32 -21.31
C GLY A 54 -7.55 3.59 -20.44
N LYS A 55 -7.26 4.88 -20.19
CA LYS A 55 -6.08 5.32 -19.42
C LYS A 55 -6.04 4.75 -17.99
N PHE A 56 -7.21 4.54 -17.38
CA PHE A 56 -7.28 3.92 -16.07
C PHE A 56 -6.93 2.43 -16.13
N GLY A 57 -7.42 1.71 -17.16
CA GLY A 57 -7.05 0.32 -17.43
C GLY A 57 -5.55 0.11 -17.62
N GLU A 58 -4.91 0.94 -18.44
CA GLU A 58 -3.46 0.89 -18.64
C GLU A 58 -2.69 1.11 -17.33
N LYS A 59 -3.15 2.06 -16.51
CA LYS A 59 -2.58 2.33 -15.19
C LYS A 59 -2.74 1.15 -14.23
N VAL A 60 -3.90 0.51 -14.20
CA VAL A 60 -4.15 -0.71 -13.42
C VAL A 60 -3.25 -1.86 -13.91
N HIS A 61 -3.12 -2.04 -15.23
CA HIS A 61 -2.26 -3.06 -15.82
C HIS A 61 -0.79 -2.86 -15.43
N ASN A 62 -0.27 -1.63 -15.54
CA ASN A 62 1.10 -1.30 -15.15
C ASN A 62 1.34 -1.52 -13.66
N TRP A 63 0.38 -1.15 -12.81
CA TRP A 63 0.44 -1.43 -11.38
C TRP A 63 0.41 -2.93 -11.07
N ALA A 64 -0.46 -3.71 -11.72
CA ALA A 64 -0.54 -5.15 -11.53
C ALA A 64 0.76 -5.84 -11.95
N LYS A 65 1.36 -5.42 -13.07
CA LYS A 65 2.67 -5.90 -13.52
C LYS A 65 3.76 -5.59 -12.49
N ALA A 66 3.77 -4.37 -11.93
CA ALA A 66 4.68 -3.99 -10.87
C ALA A 66 4.49 -4.86 -9.61
N MET A 67 3.25 -5.14 -9.22
CA MET A 67 2.91 -6.02 -8.09
C MET A 67 3.44 -7.44 -8.28
N ILE A 68 3.29 -8.04 -9.46
CA ILE A 68 3.78 -9.40 -9.75
C ILE A 68 5.30 -9.52 -9.59
N THR A 69 6.05 -8.43 -9.83
CA THR A 69 7.51 -8.45 -9.62
C THR A 69 7.91 -8.45 -8.15
N LEU A 70 7.03 -8.09 -7.22
CA LEU A 70 7.34 -8.01 -5.80
C LEU A 70 7.34 -9.38 -5.13
N PRO A 71 8.16 -9.60 -4.08
CA PRO A 71 8.01 -10.75 -3.20
C PRO A 71 6.65 -10.70 -2.49
N SER A 72 6.08 -11.87 -2.17
CA SER A 72 4.75 -11.99 -1.55
C SER A 72 4.55 -11.03 -0.37
N HIS A 73 5.51 -10.91 0.56
CA HIS A 73 5.41 -10.00 1.71
C HIS A 73 5.30 -8.52 1.33
N ALA A 74 5.98 -8.09 0.26
CA ALA A 74 5.91 -6.72 -0.24
C ALA A 74 4.59 -6.45 -0.99
N GLN A 75 4.02 -7.46 -1.64
CA GLN A 75 2.67 -7.37 -2.22
C GLN A 75 1.62 -7.19 -1.12
N HIS A 76 1.68 -7.99 -0.06
CA HIS A 76 0.77 -7.90 1.08
C HIS A 76 0.78 -6.53 1.73
N PHE A 77 1.94 -5.88 1.81
CA PHE A 77 2.04 -4.50 2.30
C PHE A 77 1.23 -3.50 1.47
N ILE A 78 1.43 -3.49 0.14
CA ILE A 78 0.72 -2.56 -0.75
C ILE A 78 -0.79 -2.80 -0.69
N LEU A 79 -1.21 -4.07 -0.60
CA LEU A 79 -2.62 -4.43 -0.45
C LEU A 79 -3.20 -3.97 0.91
N ALA A 80 -2.45 -4.10 2.00
CA ALA A 80 -2.87 -3.61 3.31
C ALA A 80 -3.02 -2.08 3.32
N LEU A 81 -2.12 -1.36 2.64
CA LEU A 81 -2.21 0.09 2.46
C LEU A 81 -3.47 0.49 1.68
N LEU A 82 -3.76 -0.18 0.57
CA LEU A 82 -4.98 0.03 -0.22
C LEU A 82 -6.25 -0.26 0.59
N ARG A 83 -6.26 -1.34 1.37
CA ARG A 83 -7.39 -1.72 2.24
C ARG A 83 -7.67 -0.64 3.29
N SER A 84 -6.64 -0.03 3.86
CA SER A 84 -6.76 1.09 4.80
C SER A 84 -7.45 2.31 4.19
N ALA A 85 -7.25 2.53 2.89
CA ALA A 85 -7.91 3.59 2.13
C ALA A 85 -9.39 3.31 1.81
N TRP A 86 -9.74 2.04 1.61
CA TRP A 86 -11.10 1.63 1.26
C TRP A 86 -12.03 1.56 2.45
N LEU A 87 -11.47 1.36 3.65
CA LEU A 87 -12.22 1.19 4.89
C LEU A 87 -11.61 2.06 6.00
N PRO A 88 -11.60 3.40 5.85
CA PRO A 88 -11.08 4.28 6.88
C PRO A 88 -11.92 4.13 8.16
N GLY A 89 -11.29 3.65 9.23
CA GLY A 89 -11.93 3.43 10.54
C GLY A 89 -12.50 2.03 10.79
N ALA A 90 -12.48 1.12 9.80
CA ALA A 90 -12.75 -0.28 10.10
C ALA A 90 -11.57 -0.89 10.87
N LYS A 91 -11.85 -1.73 11.88
CA LYS A 91 -10.84 -2.67 12.37
C LYS A 91 -10.38 -3.49 11.17
N MET A 92 -9.08 -3.64 11.00
CA MET A 92 -8.53 -4.40 9.87
C MET A 92 -8.94 -5.88 10.04
N ASP A 93 -10.09 -6.29 9.52
CA ASP A 93 -10.42 -7.71 9.47
C ASP A 93 -9.78 -8.28 8.20
N GLY A 94 -8.70 -9.05 8.35
CA GLY A 94 -7.85 -9.61 7.29
C GLY A 94 -6.53 -10.18 7.84
N ILE A 95 -5.55 -10.49 6.97
CA ILE A 95 -4.22 -11.08 7.31
C ILE A 95 -3.46 -10.31 8.41
N PHE A 96 -3.80 -9.03 8.63
CA PHE A 96 -3.35 -8.24 9.76
C PHE A 96 -4.56 -7.70 10.50
N HIS A 97 -4.76 -8.13 11.74
CA HIS A 97 -5.84 -7.74 12.65
C HIS A 97 -5.55 -6.45 13.41
N SER A 98 -4.29 -6.03 13.40
CA SER A 98 -3.86 -4.78 14.02
C SER A 98 -2.65 -4.19 13.31
N TYR A 99 -2.43 -2.90 13.51
CA TYR A 99 -1.25 -2.20 12.98
C TYR A 99 0.06 -2.73 13.57
N ASN A 100 0.04 -3.21 14.81
CA ASN A 100 1.16 -3.88 15.45
C ASN A 100 1.55 -5.17 14.71
N GLU A 101 0.58 -5.84 14.06
CA GLU A 101 0.87 -7.01 13.23
C GLU A 101 1.52 -6.63 11.89
N ILE A 102 1.13 -5.50 11.29
CA ILE A 102 1.81 -4.96 10.10
C ILE A 102 3.25 -4.58 10.45
N GLU A 103 3.44 -3.87 11.57
CA GLU A 103 4.77 -3.50 12.07
C GLU A 103 5.62 -4.74 12.40
N SER A 104 5.05 -5.71 13.12
CA SER A 104 5.72 -6.97 13.48
C SER A 104 6.10 -7.78 12.25
N PHE A 105 5.22 -7.87 11.25
CA PHE A 105 5.51 -8.50 9.97
C PHE A 105 6.64 -7.79 9.20
N PHE A 106 6.68 -6.46 9.24
CA PHE A 106 7.79 -5.70 8.66
C PHE A 106 9.12 -5.94 9.37
N ARG A 107 9.10 -5.95 10.70
CA ARG A 107 10.30 -6.15 11.53
C ARG A 107 10.80 -7.59 11.51
N GLY A 108 9.89 -8.57 11.44
CA GLY A 108 10.19 -9.99 11.58
C GLY A 108 10.28 -10.77 10.26
N VAL A 109 9.57 -10.34 9.21
CA VAL A 109 9.36 -11.16 7.99
C VAL A 109 9.92 -10.51 6.72
N MET A 110 9.90 -9.17 6.62
CA MET A 110 10.36 -8.52 5.39
C MET A 110 11.90 -8.45 5.33
N SER A 111 12.49 -9.30 4.49
CA SER A 111 13.94 -9.29 4.26
C SER A 111 14.44 -7.97 3.65
N LYS A 112 15.71 -7.62 3.91
CA LYS A 112 16.37 -6.45 3.29
C LYS A 112 16.24 -6.44 1.76
N LYS A 113 16.31 -7.63 1.13
CA LYS A 113 16.13 -7.80 -0.32
C LYS A 113 14.72 -7.44 -0.77
N SER A 114 13.70 -7.86 0.00
CA SER A 114 12.29 -7.53 -0.29
C SER A 114 12.01 -6.04 -0.12
N CYS A 115 12.55 -5.44 0.94
CA CYS A 115 12.48 -3.99 1.16
C CYS A 115 13.12 -3.20 0.00
N SER A 116 14.32 -3.60 -0.43
CA SER A 116 15.00 -2.95 -1.56
C SER A 116 14.19 -3.06 -2.85
N LYS A 117 13.59 -4.23 -3.11
CA LYS A 117 12.75 -4.42 -4.30
C LYS A 117 11.48 -3.58 -4.22
N LEU A 118 10.84 -3.53 -3.05
CA LEU A 118 9.68 -2.68 -2.79
C LEU A 118 9.99 -1.19 -3.06
N LEU A 119 11.11 -0.67 -2.55
CA LEU A 119 11.52 0.72 -2.76
C LEU A 119 11.89 1.03 -4.22
N LYS A 120 12.46 0.07 -4.94
CA LYS A 120 12.73 0.22 -6.38
C LYS A 120 11.45 0.26 -7.20
N THR A 121 10.48 -0.60 -6.86
CA THR A 121 9.19 -0.68 -7.56
C THR A 121 8.29 0.50 -7.20
N PHE A 122 8.29 0.95 -5.95
CA PHE A 122 7.47 2.04 -5.43
C PHE A 122 8.35 3.07 -4.69
N PRO A 123 9.08 3.93 -5.43
CA PRO A 123 10.04 4.87 -4.83
C PRO A 123 9.38 5.94 -3.96
N GLY A 124 8.08 6.21 -4.14
CA GLY A 124 7.32 7.13 -3.31
C GLY A 124 7.30 6.79 -1.82
N ILE A 125 7.53 5.51 -1.48
CA ILE A 125 7.67 5.05 -0.09
C ILE A 125 8.84 5.75 0.61
N ALA A 126 9.92 6.08 -0.11
CA ALA A 126 11.11 6.71 0.46
C ALA A 126 10.85 8.14 0.98
N LYS A 127 9.77 8.79 0.55
CA LYS A 127 9.37 10.12 1.06
C LYS A 127 9.00 10.11 2.54
N TYR A 128 8.75 8.93 3.08
CA TYR A 128 8.30 8.72 4.44
C TYR A 128 9.33 7.96 5.26
N SER A 129 10.56 7.80 4.72
CA SER A 129 11.67 7.05 5.33
C SER A 129 12.80 7.81 5.96
#